data_AF-A0AAX0RT54-F1
#
_entry.id   AF-A0AAX0RT54-F1
#
_cell.length_a   1.000
_cell.length_b   1.000
_cell.length_c   1.000
_cell.angle_alpha   90.00
_cell.angle_beta   90.00
_cell.angle_gamma   90.00
#
_symmetry.space_group_name_H-M   'P 1'
#
loop_
_entity.id
_entity.type
_entity.pdbx_description
1 polymer ?
#
loop_
_entity_poly.entity_id
_entity_poly.type
_entity_poly.pdbx_seq_one_letter_code
_entity_poly.pdbx_strand_id
1 'polypeptide(L)' 'MEKIWTQNSLWAAKKDAKSMEYLFKCHVIVVKEIDSQGRETFTIIGNPKDETEVIHCMIDAIVYSLPKKSMRK' A
#
# COMPACT_ATOMS: atom_id res chain seq x y z
N MET A 1 -8.08 10.18 7.91
CA MET A 1 -8.70 10.05 6.56
C MET A 1 -8.51 8.61 6.11
N GLU A 2 -9.57 7.84 5.88
CA GLU A 2 -9.45 6.47 5.36
C GLU A 2 -9.00 6.51 3.90
N LYS A 3 -8.05 5.66 3.53
CA LYS A 3 -7.58 5.55 2.14
C LYS A 3 -8.02 4.18 1.61
N ILE A 4 -8.71 4.21 0.47
CA ILE A 4 -9.37 3.05 -0.14
C ILE A 4 -8.70 2.79 -1.49
N TRP A 5 -8.20 1.57 -1.69
CA TRP A 5 -7.63 1.12 -2.97
C TRP A 5 -8.36 -0.12 -3.47
N THR A 6 -8.73 -0.18 -4.74
CA THR A 6 -9.48 -1.31 -5.31
C THR A 6 -8.64 -2.05 -6.36
N GLN A 7 -8.66 -3.38 -6.30
CA GLN A 7 -7.96 -4.30 -7.20
C GLN A 7 -8.93 -5.31 -7.80
N ASN A 8 -8.72 -5.70 -9.06
CA ASN A 8 -9.55 -6.72 -9.73
C ASN A 8 -8.97 -8.14 -9.62
N SER A 9 -7.99 -8.32 -8.74
CA SER A 9 -7.30 -9.58 -8.52
C SER A 9 -7.00 -9.76 -7.03
N LEU A 10 -7.39 -10.91 -6.49
CA LEU A 10 -7.09 -11.26 -5.10
C LEU A 10 -5.58 -11.31 -4.83
N TRP A 11 -4.80 -11.75 -5.82
CA TRP A 11 -3.36 -11.81 -5.68
C TRP A 11 -2.73 -10.41 -5.62
N ALA A 12 -3.16 -9.51 -6.51
CA ALA A 12 -2.72 -8.12 -6.49
C ALA A 12 -3.11 -7.44 -5.18
N ALA A 13 -4.37 -7.61 -4.75
CA ALA A 13 -4.87 -7.07 -3.49
C ALA A 13 -4.06 -7.53 -2.27
N LYS A 14 -3.72 -8.82 -2.20
CA LYS A 14 -2.89 -9.36 -1.09
C LYS A 14 -1.46 -8.86 -1.11
N LYS A 15 -0.87 -8.67 -2.30
CA LYS A 15 0.49 -8.13 -2.43
C LYS A 15 0.55 -6.66 -1.99
N ASP A 16 -0.43 -5.88 -2.42
CA ASP A 16 -0.54 -4.46 -2.08
C ASP A 16 -0.83 -4.28 -0.59
N ALA A 17 -1.77 -5.05 -0.02
CA ALA A 17 -2.08 -5.01 1.41
C ALA A 17 -0.82 -5.25 2.27
N LYS A 18 -0.03 -6.28 1.97
CA LYS A 18 1.23 -6.54 2.69
C LYS A 18 2.25 -5.40 2.57
N SER A 19 2.34 -4.80 1.38
CA SER A 19 3.25 -3.68 1.14
C SER A 19 2.81 -2.46 1.95
N MET A 20 1.50 -2.22 2.03
CA MET A 20 0.92 -1.14 2.82
C MET A 20 1.07 -1.37 4.33
N GLU A 21 0.83 -2.58 4.83
CA GLU A 21 1.09 -2.92 6.24
C GLU A 21 2.55 -2.64 6.62
N TYR A 22 3.48 -3.02 5.73
CA TYR A 22 4.91 -2.80 5.95
C TYR A 22 5.31 -1.33 5.93
N LEU A 23 4.84 -0.57 4.94
CA LEU A 23 5.19 0.83 4.70
C LEU A 23 4.53 1.77 5.69
N PHE A 24 3.25 1.55 5.99
CA PHE A 24 2.46 2.48 6.80
C PHE A 24 2.31 2.02 8.26
N LYS A 25 2.98 0.91 8.63
CA LYS A 25 2.92 0.29 9.97
C LYS A 25 1.48 0.19 10.50
N CYS A 26 0.55 -0.07 9.60
CA CYS A 26 -0.87 -0.09 9.89
C CYS A 26 -1.47 -1.46 9.64
N HIS A 27 -2.60 -1.74 10.27
CA HIS A 27 -3.37 -2.94 9.94
C HIS A 27 -4.24 -2.65 8.72
N VAL A 28 -4.23 -3.57 7.77
CA VAL A 28 -4.94 -3.41 6.49
C VAL A 28 -5.89 -4.59 6.30
N ILE A 29 -7.10 -4.31 5.84
CA ILE A 29 -8.15 -5.31 5.58
C ILE A 29 -8.39 -5.36 4.08
N VAL A 30 -8.51 -6.57 3.52
CA VAL A 30 -8.92 -6.79 2.13
C VAL A 30 -10.35 -7.33 2.12
N VAL A 31 -11.27 -6.54 1.57
CA VAL A 31 -12.68 -6.88 1.42
C VAL A 31 -12.93 -7.33 -0.01
N LYS A 32 -13.58 -8.48 -0.19
CA LYS A 32 -14.06 -8.91 -1.51
C LYS A 32 -15.45 -8.34 -1.73
N GLU A 33 -15.66 -7.70 -2.87
CA GLU A 33 -16.92 -7.11 -3.29
C GLU A 33 -17.30 -7.64 -4.68
N ILE A 34 -18.58 -7.54 -5.01
CA ILE A 34 -19.08 -7.81 -6.36
C ILE A 34 -19.64 -6.48 -6.87
N ASP A 35 -19.08 -5.98 -7.97
CA ASP A 35 -19.53 -4.71 -8.54
C ASP A 35 -20.93 -4.84 -9.17
N SER A 36 -21.51 -3.71 -9.58
CA SER A 36 -22.83 -3.66 -10.23
C SER A 36 -22.88 -4.39 -11.58
N GLN A 37 -21.74 -4.83 -12.10
CA GLN A 37 -21.60 -5.61 -13.32
C GLN A 37 -21.37 -7.10 -13.03
N GLY A 38 -21.44 -7.53 -11.77
CA GLY A 38 -21.26 -8.91 -11.35
C GLY A 38 -19.80 -9.37 -11.28
N ARG A 39 -18.83 -8.45 -11.32
CA ARG A 39 -17.40 -8.78 -11.29
C ARG A 39 -16.85 -8.72 -9.87
N GLU A 40 -15.97 -9.66 -9.56
CA GLU A 40 -15.28 -9.67 -8.28
C GLU A 40 -14.22 -8.56 -8.22
N THR A 41 -14.34 -7.68 -7.24
CA THR A 41 -13.36 -6.64 -6.90
C THR A 41 -12.88 -6.83 -5.48
N PHE A 42 -11.69 -6.32 -5.17
CA PHE A 42 -11.04 -6.46 -3.87
C PHE A 42 -10.61 -5.09 -3.39
N THR A 43 -11.24 -4.62 -2.32
CA THR A 43 -11.01 -3.29 -1.75
C THR A 43 -10.11 -3.41 -0.53
N ILE A 44 -9.03 -2.65 -0.51
CA ILE A 44 -8.01 -2.61 0.53
C ILE A 44 -8.26 -1.36 1.38
N ILE A 45 -8.48 -1.57 2.68
CA ILE A 45 -8.79 -0.52 3.65
C ILE A 45 -7.71 -0.54 4.73
N GLY A 46 -6.98 0.56 4.89
CA GLY A 46 -5.97 0.72 5.92
C GLY A 46 -6.21 1.97 6.75
N ASN A 47 -6.00 1.88 8.07
CA ASN A 47 -6.06 3.03 8.98
C ASN A 47 -4.67 3.31 9.57
N PRO A 48 -3.86 4.18 8.94
CA PRO A 48 -2.59 4.59 9.51
C PRO A 48 -2.83 5.36 10.80
N LYS A 49 -2.16 4.95 11.89
CA LYS A 49 -2.32 5.57 13.22
C LYS A 49 -1.79 7.00 13.28
N ASP A 50 -0.78 7.32 12.46
CA ASP A 50 -0.14 8.62 12.43
C ASP A 50 0.29 8.96 10.99
N GLU A 51 -0.20 10.08 10.45
CA GLU A 51 0.14 10.54 9.09
C GLU A 51 1.62 10.94 8.98
N THR A 52 2.28 11.25 10.09
CA THR A 52 3.69 11.65 10.16
C THR A 52 4.63 10.47 9.93
N GLU A 53 4.32 9.30 10.51
CA GLU A 53 5.09 8.06 10.30
C GLU A 53 4.95 7.55 8.87
N VAL A 54 3.78 7.76 8.26
CA VAL A 54 3.51 7.45 6.86
C VAL A 54 4.41 8.24 5.92
N ILE A 55 4.55 9.55 6.14
CA ILE A 55 5.41 10.42 5.33
C ILE A 55 6.88 10.03 5.48
N HIS A 56 7.35 9.75 6.71
CA HIS A 56 8.74 9.32 6.94
C HIS A 56 9.05 7.98 6.25
N CYS A 57 8.15 7.01 6.31
CA CYS A 57 8.34 5.73 5.63
C CYS A 57 8.31 5.85 4.10
N MET A 58 7.48 6.76 3.55
CA MET A 58 7.49 7.05 2.11
C MET A 58 8.77 7.76 1.68
N ILE A 59 9.25 8.73 2.46
CA ILE A 59 10.53 9.41 2.21
C ILE A 59 11.67 8.41 2.27
N ASP A 60 11.72 7.53 3.27
CA ASP A 60 12.75 6.49 3.36
C ASP A 60 12.67 5.54 2.16
N ALA A 61 11.49 5.06 1.78
CA ALA A 61 11.35 4.21 0.59
C ALA A 61 11.84 4.91 -0.69
N ILE A 62 11.59 6.21 -0.85
CA ILE A 62 12.08 7.00 -1.99
C ILE A 62 13.61 7.18 -1.90
N VAL A 63 14.14 7.56 -0.74
CA VAL A 63 15.58 7.80 -0.52
C VAL A 63 16.38 6.52 -0.72
N TYR A 64 15.89 5.37 -0.24
CA TYR A 64 16.55 4.08 -0.37
C TYR A 64 16.36 3.42 -1.75
N SER A 65 15.38 3.84 -2.55
CA SER A 65 15.18 3.36 -3.93
C SER A 65 15.91 4.18 -4.99
N LEU A 66 16.50 5.32 -4.61
CA LEU A 66 17.40 6.06 -5.50
C LEU A 66 18.68 5.23 -5.72
N PRO A 67 19.07 4.94 -6.97
CA PRO A 67 20.32 4.24 -7.24
C PRO A 67 21.46 5.07 -6.67
N LYS A 68 22.20 4.51 -5.70
CA LYS A 68 23.47 5.10 -5.25
C LYS A 68 24.34 5.27 -6.49
N LYS A 69 24.47 6.49 -7.00
CA LYS A 69 25.55 6.84 -7.92
C LYS A 69 26.83 6.45 -7.19
N SER A 70 27.50 5.41 -7.67
CA SER A 70 28.83 5.03 -7.24
C SER A 70 29.68 6.31 -7.31
N MET A 71 30.12 6.82 -6.16
CA MET A 71 31.24 7.77 -6.15
C MET A 71 32.40 7.06 -6.82
N ARG A 72 32.70 7.45 -8.06
CA ARG A 72 34.00 7.13 -8.66
C ARG A 72 35.04 7.72 -7.72
N LYS A 73 35.90 6.84 -7.18
CA LYS A 73 37.05 7.22 -6.34
C LYS A 73 37.88 8.32 -6.99
#